data_AF-A0A2E1QSP6-F1
#
_entry.id   AF-A0A2E1QSP6-F1
#
_cell.length_a   1.000
_cell.length_b   1.000
_cell.length_c   1.000
_cell.angle_alpha   90.00
_cell.angle_beta   90.00
_cell.angle_gamma   90.00
#
_symmetry.space_group_name_H-M   'P 1'
#
loop_
_entity.id
_entity.type
_entity.pdbx_description
1 polymer ?
#
loop_
_entity_poly.entity_id
_entity_poly.type
_entity_poly.pdbx_seq_one_letter_code
_entity_poly.pdbx_strand_id
1 'polypeptide(L)'
;MNFKDKLPLSDHQINDLFSPLVDTRRIALAVSGGRDSLALMFLINKWLENNKFEKHVVVLTVNHQLREESHAECAEVALIAEGYGFQHKILIWHHGNIKTSIQEKARNARYDLMIDHLKENNIDTLITGHTLDDKIETFLMRLSKGSGLEGLKSIQTSRNLNGINLFRPLLKITRDQTTKILVSQNIGWIDDPTNNDEKYERIKIRNNISALEKLSLSKEMLELTLNRLGRAHEVINNVTDKALLDVLHFDNLGYVSLDYDMLKAYPHEIIIKVFEKALIYVNGKRVSLRSLERVCSEVIQTRKPKTINGCVIFTKKNIIHITRENRDIESFNLKVGDLNVWDNRFKICLKSFNEDFVTIKNLGRSKELKYLCENTIYANIPMYVLNTLPGGFIKDKLVLMPNIHNIYNSGYLDVKFKLQEKN
;
A
#
# COMPACT_ATOMS: atom_id res chain seq x y z
N MET A 1 38.28 -29.93 -9.72
CA MET A 1 37.20 -29.17 -10.38
C MET A 1 36.96 -27.91 -9.57
N ASN A 2 37.26 -26.73 -10.14
CA ASN A 2 37.10 -25.45 -9.46
C ASN A 2 35.61 -25.14 -9.28
N PHE A 3 35.12 -25.20 -8.04
CA PHE A 3 33.75 -24.77 -7.69
C PHE A 3 33.54 -23.25 -7.83
N LYS A 4 34.58 -22.48 -8.18
CA LYS A 4 34.55 -21.02 -8.27
C LYS A 4 33.85 -20.48 -9.53
N ASP A 5 33.67 -21.28 -10.58
CA ASP A 5 33.29 -20.75 -11.91
C ASP A 5 31.85 -21.07 -12.34
N LYS A 6 31.07 -21.81 -11.56
CA LYS A 6 29.70 -22.19 -11.96
C LYS A 6 28.66 -21.42 -11.16
N LEU A 7 27.96 -20.51 -11.85
CA LEU A 7 26.78 -19.82 -11.33
C LEU A 7 25.76 -20.84 -10.78
N PRO A 8 25.12 -20.56 -9.62
CA PRO A 8 24.16 -21.49 -9.01
C PRO A 8 22.81 -21.56 -9.73
N LEU A 9 22.63 -20.80 -10.82
CA LEU A 9 21.43 -20.74 -11.65
C LEU A 9 21.79 -20.97 -13.12
N SER A 10 20.99 -21.78 -13.82
CA SER A 10 21.07 -21.93 -15.27
C SER A 10 20.45 -20.75 -16.01
N ASP A 11 20.79 -20.57 -17.28
CA ASP A 11 20.20 -19.49 -18.09
C ASP A 11 18.68 -19.64 -18.24
N HIS A 12 18.15 -20.87 -18.27
CA HIS A 12 16.71 -21.13 -18.23
C HIS A 12 16.08 -20.61 -16.93
N GLN A 13 16.69 -20.90 -15.78
CA GLN A 13 16.19 -20.40 -14.50
C GLN A 13 16.22 -18.87 -14.44
N ILE A 14 17.25 -18.24 -15.00
CA ILE A 14 17.35 -16.77 -15.11
C ILE A 14 16.22 -16.23 -15.99
N ASN A 15 15.97 -16.85 -17.15
CA ASN A 15 14.87 -16.46 -18.03
C ASN A 15 13.50 -16.57 -17.35
N ASP A 16 13.25 -17.64 -16.60
CA ASP A 16 11.99 -17.83 -15.88
C ASP A 16 11.73 -16.71 -14.87
N LEU A 17 12.77 -16.29 -14.13
CA LEU A 17 12.68 -15.23 -13.11
C LEU A 17 12.20 -13.90 -13.70
N PHE A 18 12.60 -13.58 -14.93
CA PHE A 18 12.36 -12.29 -15.56
C PHE A 18 11.40 -12.35 -16.75
N SER A 19 10.85 -13.53 -17.07
CA SER A 19 9.83 -13.71 -18.12
C SER A 19 8.66 -12.71 -18.06
N PRO A 20 8.15 -12.26 -16.88
CA PRO A 20 7.08 -11.26 -16.85
C PRO A 20 7.51 -9.85 -17.32
N LEU A 21 8.80 -9.62 -17.54
CA LEU A 21 9.38 -8.33 -17.93
C LEU A 21 9.76 -8.26 -19.41
N VAL A 22 9.51 -9.33 -20.19
CA VAL A 22 9.91 -9.41 -21.60
C VAL A 22 9.40 -8.21 -22.40
N ASP A 23 8.13 -7.83 -22.22
CA ASP A 23 7.51 -6.71 -22.93
C ASP A 23 7.71 -5.34 -22.24
N THR A 24 8.31 -5.32 -21.04
CA THR A 24 8.53 -4.09 -20.28
C THR A 24 9.77 -3.37 -20.79
N ARG A 25 9.63 -2.16 -21.35
CA ARG A 25 10.76 -1.40 -21.94
C ARG A 25 11.60 -0.64 -20.91
N ARG A 26 10.99 -0.17 -19.82
CA ARG A 26 11.63 0.65 -18.80
C ARG A 26 11.46 -0.01 -17.44
N ILE A 27 12.57 -0.29 -16.76
CA ILE A 27 12.56 -0.91 -15.44
C ILE A 27 13.47 -0.14 -14.50
N ALA A 28 13.06 -0.05 -13.23
CA ALA A 28 13.88 0.47 -12.16
C ALA A 28 14.30 -0.66 -11.21
N LEU A 29 15.57 -0.68 -10.79
CA LEU A 29 16.10 -1.62 -9.80
C LEU A 29 16.36 -0.87 -8.48
N ALA A 30 15.79 -1.32 -7.38
CA ALA A 30 16.15 -0.81 -6.06
C ALA A 30 17.39 -1.54 -5.53
N VAL A 31 18.53 -0.86 -5.50
CA VAL A 31 19.82 -1.44 -5.12
C VAL A 31 20.41 -0.66 -3.96
N SER A 32 20.55 -1.33 -2.82
CA SER A 32 21.05 -0.73 -1.57
C SER A 32 22.53 -1.00 -1.32
N GLY A 33 23.23 -1.66 -2.24
CA GLY A 33 24.61 -2.14 -2.05
C GLY A 33 24.73 -3.42 -1.22
N GLY A 34 23.62 -3.91 -0.66
CA GLY A 34 23.57 -5.20 0.04
C GLY A 34 23.53 -6.37 -0.94
N ARG A 35 24.02 -7.53 -0.47
CA ARG A 35 24.15 -8.79 -1.24
C ARG A 35 22.96 -9.07 -2.17
N ASP A 36 21.77 -9.20 -1.61
CA ASP A 36 20.60 -9.70 -2.36
C ASP A 36 20.20 -8.71 -3.48
N SER A 37 20.46 -7.41 -3.29
CA SER A 37 20.17 -6.36 -4.27
C SER A 37 21.23 -6.23 -5.37
N LEU A 38 22.51 -6.46 -5.05
CA LEU A 38 23.58 -6.54 -6.05
C LEU A 38 23.44 -7.81 -6.90
N ALA A 39 23.07 -8.93 -6.29
CA ALA A 39 22.79 -10.17 -7.01
C ALA A 39 21.63 -10.01 -7.99
N LEU A 40 20.56 -9.28 -7.60
CA LEU A 40 19.47 -8.91 -8.52
C LEU A 40 20.00 -8.12 -9.72
N MET A 41 20.82 -7.09 -9.49
CA MET A 41 21.36 -6.25 -10.55
C MET A 41 22.20 -7.03 -11.54
N PHE A 42 23.10 -7.90 -11.03
CA PHE A 42 23.87 -8.82 -11.87
C PHE A 42 22.97 -9.75 -12.69
N LEU A 43 21.95 -10.36 -12.07
CA LEU A 43 21.05 -11.29 -12.75
C LEU A 43 20.22 -10.60 -13.85
N ILE A 44 19.83 -9.33 -13.65
CA ILE A 44 19.18 -8.52 -14.69
C ILE A 44 20.15 -8.29 -15.85
N ASN A 45 21.39 -7.88 -15.59
CA ASN A 45 22.39 -7.70 -16.67
C ASN A 45 22.57 -8.99 -17.48
N LYS A 46 22.80 -10.10 -16.80
CA LYS A 46 22.97 -11.41 -17.46
C LYS A 46 21.74 -11.81 -18.27
N TRP A 47 20.53 -11.54 -17.77
CA TRP A 47 19.30 -11.81 -18.50
C TRP A 47 19.17 -10.96 -19.78
N LEU A 48 19.53 -9.67 -19.71
CA LEU A 48 19.52 -8.78 -20.88
C LEU A 48 20.54 -9.23 -21.93
N GLU A 49 21.75 -9.58 -21.51
CA GLU A 49 22.82 -10.08 -22.39
C GLU A 49 22.42 -11.39 -23.07
N ASN A 50 21.95 -12.38 -22.30
CA ASN A 50 21.55 -13.70 -22.81
C ASN A 50 20.47 -13.62 -23.90
N ASN A 51 19.56 -12.65 -23.80
CA ASN A 51 18.43 -12.49 -24.72
C ASN A 51 18.61 -11.34 -25.71
N LYS A 52 19.74 -10.60 -25.64
CA LYS A 52 20.00 -9.39 -26.44
C LYS A 52 18.87 -8.36 -26.33
N PHE A 53 18.33 -8.18 -25.12
CA PHE A 53 17.27 -7.20 -24.88
C PHE A 53 17.86 -5.81 -24.66
N GLU A 54 17.37 -4.85 -25.45
CA GLU A 54 17.62 -3.44 -25.20
C GLU A 54 16.50 -2.88 -24.32
N LYS A 55 16.81 -2.64 -23.04
CA LYS A 55 15.89 -2.05 -22.07
C LYS A 55 16.51 -0.84 -21.39
N HIS A 56 15.67 0.13 -21.08
CA HIS A 56 16.08 1.26 -20.26
C HIS A 56 16.06 0.84 -18.79
N VAL A 57 17.25 0.62 -18.22
CA VAL A 57 17.43 0.22 -16.82
C VAL A 57 17.93 1.40 -16.00
N VAL A 58 17.21 1.73 -14.94
CA VAL A 58 17.63 2.72 -13.94
C VAL A 58 17.85 2.03 -12.60
N VAL A 59 19.03 2.17 -12.02
CA VAL A 59 19.36 1.70 -10.68
C VAL A 59 19.12 2.84 -9.69
N LEU A 60 18.29 2.59 -8.69
CA LEU A 60 17.93 3.54 -7.65
C LEU A 60 18.55 3.10 -6.32
N THR A 61 19.32 4.01 -5.73
CA THR A 61 19.84 3.85 -4.36
C THR A 61 19.27 4.97 -3.50
N VAL A 62 18.67 4.61 -2.37
CA VAL A 62 18.14 5.61 -1.41
C VAL A 62 19.19 5.85 -0.34
N ASN A 63 19.73 7.06 -0.29
CA ASN A 63 20.59 7.51 0.78
C ASN A 63 19.72 8.10 1.91
N HIS A 64 19.63 7.38 3.02
CA HIS A 64 18.87 7.81 4.19
C HIS A 64 19.60 8.85 5.05
N GLN A 65 20.87 9.16 4.79
CA GLN A 65 21.69 10.10 5.57
C GLN A 65 21.76 9.76 7.07
N LEU A 66 21.66 8.48 7.42
CA LEU A 66 21.74 8.00 8.81
C LEU A 66 23.17 7.70 9.28
N ARG A 67 24.10 7.54 8.34
CA ARG A 67 25.51 7.28 8.59
C ARG A 67 26.37 8.06 7.60
N GLU A 68 27.60 8.37 7.98
CA GLU A 68 28.54 9.09 7.10
C GLU A 68 28.98 8.22 5.92
N GLU A 69 29.11 6.91 6.14
CA GLU A 69 29.55 5.93 5.14
C GLU A 69 28.52 5.74 4.01
N SER A 70 27.25 6.08 4.24
CA SER A 70 26.17 5.88 3.28
C SER A 70 26.40 6.59 1.94
N HIS A 71 27.18 7.68 1.91
CA HIS A 71 27.51 8.35 0.65
C HIS A 71 28.50 7.54 -0.20
N ALA A 72 29.56 7.01 0.42
CA ALA A 72 30.56 6.18 -0.25
C ALA A 72 29.94 4.86 -0.74
N GLU A 73 29.09 4.25 0.09
CA GLU A 73 28.33 3.04 -0.26
C GLU A 73 27.43 3.25 -1.50
N CYS A 74 26.79 4.42 -1.62
CA CYS A 74 26.00 4.75 -2.81
C CYS A 74 26.86 4.90 -4.06
N ALA A 75 28.08 5.44 -3.93
CA ALA A 75 29.01 5.61 -5.04
C ALA A 75 29.53 4.26 -5.56
N GLU A 76 29.79 3.28 -4.68
CA GLU A 76 30.16 1.92 -5.09
C GLU A 76 29.07 1.27 -5.95
N VAL A 77 27.79 1.42 -5.56
CA VAL A 77 26.67 0.90 -6.36
C VAL A 77 26.59 1.58 -7.72
N ALA A 78 26.85 2.89 -7.78
CA ALA A 78 26.87 3.64 -9.03
C ALA A 78 27.90 3.09 -10.01
N LEU A 79 29.14 2.85 -9.52
CA LEU A 79 30.22 2.29 -10.33
C LEU A 79 29.88 0.90 -10.89
N ILE A 80 29.25 0.03 -10.09
CA ILE A 80 28.84 -1.31 -10.55
C ILE A 80 27.72 -1.19 -11.60
N ALA A 81 26.74 -0.30 -11.38
CA ALA A 81 25.66 -0.06 -12.32
C ALA A 81 26.17 0.48 -13.67
N GLU A 82 27.07 1.45 -13.64
CA GLU A 82 27.73 2.01 -14.83
C GLU A 82 28.54 0.95 -15.58
N GLY A 83 29.20 0.04 -14.86
CA GLY A 83 29.90 -1.10 -15.45
C GLY A 83 29.01 -2.05 -16.25
N TYR A 84 27.70 -2.11 -15.96
CA TYR A 84 26.70 -2.83 -16.74
C TYR A 84 25.98 -1.95 -17.78
N GLY A 85 26.39 -0.69 -17.93
CA GLY A 85 25.72 0.27 -18.82
C GLY A 85 24.35 0.74 -18.31
N PHE A 86 24.05 0.55 -17.02
CA PHE A 86 22.80 1.01 -16.43
C PHE A 86 22.93 2.45 -15.94
N GLN A 87 21.85 3.22 -16.06
CA GLN A 87 21.78 4.53 -15.43
C GLN A 87 21.68 4.37 -13.92
N HIS A 88 22.34 5.23 -13.15
CA HIS A 88 22.23 5.23 -11.69
C HIS A 88 21.65 6.56 -11.18
N LYS A 89 20.80 6.48 -10.16
CA LYS A 89 20.27 7.65 -9.46
C LYS A 89 20.28 7.43 -7.96
N ILE A 90 20.91 8.37 -7.26
CA ILE A 90 20.82 8.48 -5.80
C ILE A 90 19.60 9.34 -5.45
N LEU A 91 18.73 8.82 -4.60
CA LEU A 91 17.59 9.52 -4.03
C LEU A 91 17.89 9.83 -2.56
N ILE A 92 17.87 11.10 -2.19
CA ILE A 92 18.25 11.54 -0.85
C ILE A 92 17.00 11.73 0.00
N TRP A 93 16.96 11.08 1.17
CA TRP A 93 15.91 11.32 2.14
C TRP A 93 16.30 12.48 3.06
N HIS A 94 15.74 13.66 2.78
CA HIS A 94 15.87 14.80 3.68
C HIS A 94 14.92 14.65 4.86
N HIS A 95 15.44 14.12 5.97
CA HIS A 95 14.71 14.05 7.21
C HIS A 95 15.32 15.02 8.23
N GLY A 96 14.50 15.92 8.78
CA GLY A 96 14.93 16.74 9.92
C GLY A 96 15.16 15.89 11.17
N ASN A 97 15.03 16.50 12.34
CA ASN A 97 15.14 15.79 13.61
C ASN A 97 13.98 14.81 13.83
N ILE A 98 14.22 13.52 13.58
CA ILE A 98 13.27 12.44 13.89
C ILE A 98 13.64 11.81 15.24
N LYS A 99 12.75 11.97 16.24
CA LYS A 99 12.96 11.44 17.59
C LYS A 99 12.47 10.00 17.79
N THR A 100 11.54 9.51 16.96
CA THR A 100 10.91 8.18 17.12
C THR A 100 10.57 7.53 15.78
N SER A 101 10.51 6.19 15.77
CA SER A 101 10.13 5.35 14.62
C SER A 101 10.96 5.59 13.35
N ILE A 102 12.25 5.93 13.52
CA ILE A 102 13.13 6.26 12.40
C ILE A 102 13.16 5.16 11.33
N GLN A 103 13.17 3.89 11.72
CA GLN A 103 13.21 2.77 10.77
C GLN A 103 11.93 2.63 9.95
N GLU A 104 10.76 2.81 10.58
CA GLU A 104 9.48 2.77 9.87
C GLU A 104 9.36 3.96 8.91
N LYS A 105 9.75 5.16 9.36
CA LYS A 105 9.78 6.37 8.53
C LYS A 105 10.76 6.24 7.37
N ALA A 106 11.97 5.73 7.61
CA ALA A 106 12.95 5.46 6.57
C ALA A 106 12.41 4.45 5.54
N ARG A 107 11.77 3.37 6.01
CA ARG A 107 11.19 2.37 5.13
C ARG A 107 10.07 2.94 4.25
N ASN A 108 9.22 3.81 4.79
CA ASN A 108 8.16 4.47 4.02
C ASN A 108 8.76 5.46 3.02
N ALA A 109 9.63 6.36 3.50
CA ALA A 109 10.32 7.34 2.66
C ALA A 109 11.09 6.70 1.50
N ARG A 110 11.69 5.53 1.71
CA ARG A 110 12.36 4.77 0.65
C ARG A 110 11.41 4.49 -0.53
N TYR A 111 10.22 3.98 -0.25
CA TYR A 111 9.25 3.70 -1.31
C TYR A 111 8.66 4.97 -1.90
N ASP A 112 8.39 5.98 -1.08
CA ASP A 112 7.83 7.25 -1.56
C ASP A 112 8.78 7.93 -2.55
N LEU A 113 10.06 8.09 -2.19
CA LEU A 113 11.09 8.67 -3.06
C LEU A 113 11.23 7.90 -4.39
N MET A 114 11.25 6.57 -4.32
CA MET A 114 11.33 5.75 -5.54
C MET A 114 10.07 5.92 -6.40
N ILE A 115 8.88 5.87 -5.81
CA ILE A 115 7.61 6.00 -6.54
C ILE A 115 7.52 7.37 -7.23
N ASP A 116 7.92 8.44 -6.54
CA ASP A 116 7.91 9.80 -7.10
C ASP A 116 8.87 9.88 -8.30
N HIS A 117 10.11 9.41 -8.14
CA HIS A 117 11.07 9.36 -9.24
C HIS A 117 10.57 8.53 -10.44
N LEU A 118 9.96 7.36 -10.19
CA LEU A 118 9.42 6.50 -11.24
C LEU A 118 8.29 7.20 -12.02
N LYS A 119 7.38 7.89 -11.33
CA LYS A 119 6.28 8.63 -11.96
C LYS A 119 6.79 9.78 -12.82
N GLU A 120 7.74 10.56 -12.32
CA GLU A 120 8.36 11.67 -13.06
C GLU A 120 9.05 11.20 -14.36
N ASN A 121 9.57 9.98 -14.36
CA ASN A 121 10.33 9.41 -15.48
C ASN A 121 9.53 8.41 -16.32
N ASN A 122 8.21 8.30 -16.12
CA ASN A 122 7.34 7.36 -16.84
C ASN A 122 7.85 5.90 -16.81
N ILE A 123 8.27 5.46 -15.62
CA ILE A 123 8.67 4.08 -15.32
C ILE A 123 7.57 3.48 -14.45
N ASP A 124 6.97 2.39 -14.89
CA ASP A 124 5.86 1.74 -14.19
C ASP A 124 6.27 0.52 -13.36
N THR A 125 7.53 0.09 -13.45
CA THR A 125 7.99 -1.17 -12.86
C THR A 125 9.22 -0.97 -11.97
N LEU A 126 9.07 -1.30 -10.68
CA LEU A 126 10.14 -1.29 -9.68
C LEU A 126 10.48 -2.71 -9.28
N ILE A 127 11.76 -3.09 -9.34
CA ILE A 127 12.25 -4.43 -9.01
C ILE A 127 13.08 -4.38 -7.74
N THR A 128 12.83 -5.29 -6.79
CA THR A 128 13.58 -5.39 -5.52
C THR A 128 14.11 -6.79 -5.26
N GLY A 129 15.29 -6.89 -4.65
CA GLY A 129 16.00 -8.15 -4.40
C GLY A 129 15.52 -8.92 -3.16
N HIS A 130 14.22 -9.04 -2.92
CA HIS A 130 13.72 -9.88 -1.82
C HIS A 130 13.82 -11.36 -2.19
N THR A 131 14.35 -12.17 -1.28
CA THR A 131 14.66 -13.60 -1.43
C THR A 131 13.59 -14.52 -0.85
N LEU A 132 13.72 -15.83 -1.08
CA LEU A 132 12.91 -16.85 -0.40
C LEU A 132 13.05 -16.76 1.13
N ASP A 133 14.26 -16.52 1.63
CA ASP A 133 14.53 -16.33 3.04
C ASP A 133 13.72 -15.16 3.61
N ASP A 134 13.63 -14.03 2.89
CA ASP A 134 12.80 -12.89 3.31
C ASP A 134 11.31 -13.23 3.39
N LYS A 135 10.84 -14.08 2.46
CA LYS A 135 9.46 -14.59 2.43
C LYS A 135 9.19 -15.52 3.62
N ILE A 136 10.13 -16.40 3.96
CA ILE A 136 10.01 -17.30 5.12
C ILE A 136 10.06 -16.51 6.43
N GLU A 137 11.02 -15.59 6.58
CA GLU A 137 11.13 -14.72 7.76
C GLU A 137 9.81 -13.96 7.98
N THR A 138 9.27 -13.33 6.93
CA THR A 138 8.00 -12.58 7.00
C THR A 138 6.82 -13.49 7.34
N PHE A 139 6.80 -14.73 6.83
CA PHE A 139 5.77 -15.72 7.16
C PHE A 139 5.79 -16.05 8.66
N LEU A 140 6.95 -16.41 9.21
CA LEU A 140 7.11 -16.78 10.61
C LEU A 140 6.78 -15.61 11.56
N MET A 141 7.20 -14.38 11.21
CA MET A 141 6.83 -13.16 11.96
C MET A 141 5.32 -12.91 11.98
N ARG A 142 4.61 -13.27 10.91
CA ARG A 142 3.15 -13.07 10.83
C ARG A 142 2.39 -14.21 11.49
N LEU A 143 2.93 -15.43 11.42
CA LEU A 143 2.44 -16.61 12.11
C LEU A 143 2.50 -16.42 13.63
N SER A 144 3.61 -15.92 14.17
CA SER A 144 3.77 -15.64 15.61
C SER A 144 2.76 -14.61 16.14
N LYS A 145 2.23 -13.75 15.26
CA LYS A 145 1.24 -12.70 15.58
C LYS A 145 -0.21 -13.16 15.40
N GLY A 146 -0.45 -14.42 15.04
CA GLY A 146 -1.79 -14.95 14.77
C GLY A 146 -2.46 -14.29 13.57
N SER A 147 -1.69 -13.96 12.52
CA SER A 147 -2.25 -13.34 11.31
C SER A 147 -3.16 -14.30 10.55
N GLY A 148 -4.24 -13.79 9.97
CA GLY A 148 -5.06 -14.54 9.01
C GLY A 148 -4.37 -14.73 7.66
N LEU A 149 -5.09 -15.30 6.68
CA LEU A 149 -4.54 -15.69 5.37
C LEU A 149 -3.86 -14.52 4.62
N GLU A 150 -4.41 -13.31 4.72
CA GLU A 150 -3.83 -12.08 4.14
C GLU A 150 -2.40 -11.81 4.64
N GLY A 151 -2.14 -12.12 5.91
CA GLY A 151 -0.81 -12.03 6.48
C GLY A 151 0.03 -13.24 6.08
N LEU A 152 -0.50 -14.45 6.19
CA LEU A 152 0.26 -15.68 6.01
C LEU A 152 0.71 -15.95 4.58
N LYS A 153 0.10 -15.34 3.56
CA LYS A 153 0.64 -15.37 2.18
C LYS A 153 2.03 -14.69 2.03
N SER A 154 2.52 -14.03 3.09
CA SER A 154 3.84 -13.40 3.16
C SER A 154 4.08 -12.36 2.06
N ILE A 155 5.32 -12.25 1.55
CA ILE A 155 5.73 -11.37 0.47
C ILE A 155 5.21 -11.95 -0.87
N GLN A 156 4.58 -11.08 -1.67
CA GLN A 156 4.06 -11.40 -2.99
C GLN A 156 5.06 -11.05 -4.08
N THR A 157 5.05 -11.80 -5.18
CA THR A 157 5.94 -11.60 -6.34
C THR A 157 5.70 -10.28 -7.03
N SER A 158 4.43 -9.88 -7.20
CA SER A 158 4.04 -8.57 -7.73
C SER A 158 3.03 -7.91 -6.80
N ARG A 159 3.05 -6.58 -6.74
CA ARG A 159 2.04 -5.76 -6.06
C ARG A 159 1.99 -4.38 -6.69
N ASN A 160 0.79 -3.85 -6.94
CA ASN A 160 0.62 -2.44 -7.31
C ASN A 160 0.86 -1.52 -6.09
N LEU A 161 1.72 -0.53 -6.27
CA LEU A 161 2.00 0.56 -5.35
C LEU A 161 1.75 1.89 -6.06
N ASN A 162 0.55 2.46 -5.88
CA ASN A 162 0.18 3.77 -6.43
C ASN A 162 0.42 3.89 -7.95
N GLY A 163 0.09 2.84 -8.70
CA GLY A 163 0.30 2.78 -10.15
C GLY A 163 1.62 2.11 -10.57
N ILE A 164 2.55 1.89 -9.63
CA ILE A 164 3.83 1.21 -9.89
C ILE A 164 3.70 -0.28 -9.60
N ASN A 165 4.08 -1.13 -10.55
CA ASN A 165 4.26 -2.56 -10.35
C ASN A 165 5.55 -2.83 -9.56
N LEU A 166 5.43 -3.17 -8.28
CA LEU A 166 6.56 -3.64 -7.48
C LEU A 166 6.74 -5.15 -7.67
N PHE A 167 7.80 -5.52 -8.39
CA PHE A 167 8.17 -6.88 -8.74
C PHE A 167 9.35 -7.41 -7.90
N ARG A 168 9.29 -8.69 -7.52
CA ARG A 168 10.26 -9.37 -6.64
C ARG A 168 10.62 -10.74 -7.22
N PRO A 169 11.48 -10.80 -8.24
CA PRO A 169 11.78 -12.04 -8.95
C PRO A 169 12.49 -13.05 -8.06
N LEU A 170 13.31 -12.60 -7.11
CA LEU A 170 14.17 -13.47 -6.30
C LEU A 170 13.44 -14.23 -5.18
N LEU A 171 12.11 -14.17 -5.08
CA LEU A 171 11.36 -14.85 -4.00
C LEU A 171 11.42 -16.39 -4.02
N LYS A 172 12.00 -16.98 -5.08
CA LYS A 172 12.31 -18.41 -5.20
C LYS A 172 13.80 -18.72 -5.05
N ILE A 173 14.62 -17.69 -4.87
CA ILE A 173 16.08 -17.78 -4.77
C ILE A 173 16.45 -17.61 -3.31
N THR A 174 17.31 -18.50 -2.80
CA THR A 174 17.80 -18.41 -1.43
C THR A 174 18.90 -17.37 -1.30
N ARG A 175 19.06 -16.89 -0.08
CA ARG A 175 20.17 -16.01 0.29
C ARG A 175 21.53 -16.64 0.01
N ASP A 176 21.68 -17.94 0.27
CA ASP A 176 22.90 -18.70 -0.06
C ASP A 176 23.20 -18.67 -1.56
N GLN A 177 22.18 -18.85 -2.42
CA GLN A 177 22.34 -18.73 -3.86
C GLN A 177 22.78 -17.31 -4.27
N THR A 178 22.20 -16.24 -3.67
CA THR A 178 22.66 -14.88 -3.95
C THR A 178 24.12 -14.64 -3.53
N THR A 179 24.56 -15.23 -2.40
CA THR A 179 25.97 -15.19 -1.98
C THR A 179 26.87 -15.88 -3.01
N LYS A 180 26.50 -17.09 -3.44
CA LYS A 180 27.26 -17.86 -4.44
C LYS A 180 27.35 -17.13 -5.78
N ILE A 181 26.30 -16.42 -6.19
CA ILE A 181 26.33 -15.56 -7.38
C ILE A 181 27.43 -14.50 -7.23
N LEU A 182 27.40 -13.68 -6.18
CA LEU A 182 28.37 -12.60 -6.02
C LEU A 182 29.81 -13.11 -5.86
N VAL A 183 30.00 -14.20 -5.11
CA VAL A 183 31.32 -14.83 -4.96
C VAL A 183 31.86 -15.34 -6.29
N SER A 184 31.02 -15.97 -7.14
CA SER A 184 31.43 -16.45 -8.46
C SER A 184 31.84 -15.32 -9.42
N GLN A 185 31.36 -14.10 -9.16
CA GLN A 185 31.65 -12.91 -9.97
C GLN A 185 32.68 -11.98 -9.31
N ASN A 186 33.22 -12.38 -8.14
CA ASN A 186 34.11 -11.57 -7.32
C ASN A 186 33.56 -10.16 -7.01
N ILE A 187 32.24 -10.06 -6.81
CA ILE A 187 31.56 -8.81 -6.47
C ILE A 187 31.46 -8.71 -4.94
N GLY A 188 32.08 -7.69 -4.37
CA GLY A 188 31.91 -7.34 -2.95
C GLY A 188 30.51 -6.77 -2.68
N TRP A 189 30.08 -6.81 -1.42
CA TRP A 189 28.84 -6.18 -0.99
C TRP A 189 29.00 -5.56 0.39
N ILE A 190 28.14 -4.60 0.69
CA ILE A 190 28.09 -3.93 1.99
C ILE A 190 27.30 -4.82 2.96
N ASP A 191 27.89 -5.12 4.12
CA ASP A 191 27.19 -5.79 5.22
C ASP A 191 26.84 -4.79 6.31
N ASP A 192 25.55 -4.47 6.42
CA ASP A 192 25.06 -3.51 7.42
C ASP A 192 25.20 -4.11 8.84
N PRO A 193 25.90 -3.46 9.78
CA PRO A 193 26.05 -3.97 11.16
C PRO A 193 24.71 -4.24 11.88
N THR A 194 23.64 -3.53 11.52
CA THR A 194 22.30 -3.74 12.07
C THR A 194 21.67 -5.06 11.64
N ASN A 195 22.23 -5.74 10.63
CA ASN A 195 21.81 -7.08 10.20
C ASN A 195 22.02 -8.15 11.28
N ASN A 196 22.80 -7.85 12.33
CA ASN A 196 23.15 -8.78 13.41
C ASN A 196 22.57 -8.39 14.79
N ASP A 197 21.79 -7.31 14.90
CA ASP A 197 21.18 -6.88 16.17
C ASP A 197 19.95 -7.74 16.54
N GLU A 198 20.11 -8.63 17.54
CA GLU A 198 19.05 -9.51 18.02
C GLU A 198 17.84 -8.78 18.64
N LYS A 199 17.92 -7.46 18.89
CA LYS A 199 16.76 -6.66 19.27
C LYS A 199 15.64 -6.72 18.22
N TYR A 200 15.99 -6.98 16.96
CA TYR A 200 15.02 -7.08 15.87
C TYR A 200 14.46 -8.50 15.76
N GLU A 201 13.12 -8.62 15.81
CA GLU A 201 12.36 -9.88 15.67
C GLU A 201 12.82 -10.70 14.45
N ARG A 202 13.12 -10.01 13.35
CA ARG A 202 13.57 -10.61 12.10
C ARG A 202 14.89 -11.37 12.24
N ILE A 203 15.82 -10.84 13.03
CA ILE A 203 17.14 -11.43 13.26
C ILE A 203 17.01 -12.64 14.18
N LYS A 204 16.18 -12.54 15.23
CA LYS A 204 15.83 -13.70 16.07
C LYS A 204 15.29 -14.86 15.24
N ILE A 205 14.34 -14.59 14.34
CA ILE A 205 13.80 -15.63 13.45
C ILE A 205 14.90 -16.19 12.56
N ARG A 206 15.68 -15.34 11.88
CA ARG A 206 16.77 -15.76 10.99
C ARG A 206 17.76 -16.68 11.70
N ASN A 207 18.22 -16.32 12.91
CA ASN A 207 19.16 -17.11 13.69
C ASN A 207 18.59 -18.48 14.11
N ASN A 208 17.27 -18.61 14.16
CA ASN A 208 16.58 -19.84 14.56
C ASN A 208 15.97 -20.64 13.40
N ILE A 209 16.09 -20.19 12.14
CA ILE A 209 15.56 -20.95 10.97
C ILE A 209 16.18 -22.34 10.88
N SER A 210 17.49 -22.48 11.16
CA SER A 210 18.16 -23.79 11.15
C SER A 210 17.63 -24.75 12.22
N ALA A 211 17.08 -24.23 13.32
CA ALA A 211 16.41 -25.06 14.33
C ALA A 211 15.08 -25.61 13.82
N LEU A 212 14.40 -24.92 12.90
CA LEU A 212 13.16 -25.40 12.28
C LEU A 212 13.39 -26.62 11.38
N GLU A 213 14.55 -26.71 10.73
CA GLU A 213 14.91 -27.89 9.93
C GLU A 213 14.93 -29.17 10.79
N LYS A 214 15.35 -29.08 12.05
CA LYS A 214 15.30 -30.20 13.02
C LYS A 214 13.89 -30.67 13.33
N LEU A 215 12.88 -29.83 13.08
CA LEU A 215 11.45 -30.14 13.23
C LEU A 215 10.79 -30.53 11.91
N SER A 216 11.57 -30.88 10.88
CA SER A 216 11.09 -31.17 9.52
C SER A 216 10.40 -29.99 8.82
N LEU A 217 10.67 -28.76 9.26
CA LEU A 217 10.21 -27.52 8.62
C LEU A 217 11.31 -26.95 7.72
N SER A 218 11.64 -27.69 6.66
CA SER A 218 12.65 -27.25 5.68
C SER A 218 12.16 -26.05 4.86
N LYS A 219 13.09 -25.33 4.20
CA LYS A 219 12.74 -24.18 3.34
C LYS A 219 11.82 -24.60 2.20
N GLU A 220 12.02 -25.78 1.63
CA GLU A 220 11.20 -26.34 0.54
C GLU A 220 9.76 -26.58 1.02
N MET A 221 9.58 -27.14 2.23
CA MET A 221 8.26 -27.38 2.82
C MET A 221 7.52 -26.07 3.16
N LEU A 222 8.26 -25.08 3.66
CA LEU A 222 7.73 -23.75 3.93
C LEU A 222 7.33 -23.02 2.63
N GLU A 223 8.15 -23.13 1.59
CA GLU A 223 7.83 -22.58 0.27
C GLU A 223 6.58 -23.24 -0.33
N LEU A 224 6.49 -24.57 -0.27
CA LEU A 224 5.32 -25.32 -0.73
C LEU A 224 4.05 -24.87 0.00
N THR A 225 4.13 -24.67 1.31
CA THR A 225 3.04 -24.16 2.14
C THR A 225 2.64 -22.75 1.72
N LEU A 226 3.61 -21.85 1.55
CA LEU A 226 3.37 -20.48 1.09
C LEU A 226 2.71 -20.43 -0.29
N ASN A 227 3.10 -21.30 -1.21
CA ASN A 227 2.50 -21.39 -2.54
C ASN A 227 1.05 -21.90 -2.47
N ARG A 228 0.75 -22.85 -1.57
CA ARG A 228 -0.63 -23.32 -1.30
C ARG A 228 -1.50 -22.21 -0.71
N LEU A 229 -0.98 -21.47 0.27
CA LEU A 229 -1.67 -20.33 0.89
C LEU A 229 -1.92 -19.20 -0.12
N GLY A 230 -0.96 -18.93 -1.02
CA GLY A 230 -1.12 -17.98 -2.11
C GLY A 230 -2.29 -18.33 -3.03
N ARG A 231 -2.39 -19.60 -3.46
CA ARG A 231 -3.53 -20.06 -4.28
C ARG A 231 -4.86 -19.96 -3.56
N ALA A 232 -4.92 -20.33 -2.29
CA ALA A 232 -6.14 -20.18 -1.49
C ALA A 232 -6.55 -18.70 -1.37
N HIS A 233 -5.58 -17.80 -1.17
CA HIS A 233 -5.81 -16.37 -1.08
C HIS A 233 -6.38 -15.78 -2.37
N GLU A 234 -5.87 -16.21 -3.52
CA GLU A 234 -6.36 -15.79 -4.83
C GLU A 234 -7.84 -16.15 -5.03
N VAL A 235 -8.24 -17.38 -4.67
CA VAL A 235 -9.65 -17.81 -4.72
C VAL A 235 -10.53 -16.93 -3.84
N ILE A 236 -10.09 -16.65 -2.60
CA ILE A 236 -10.84 -15.81 -1.67
C ILE A 236 -11.00 -14.39 -2.21
N ASN A 237 -9.97 -13.79 -2.82
CA ASN A 237 -10.11 -12.47 -3.44
C ASN A 237 -11.09 -12.52 -4.60
N ASN A 238 -10.98 -13.50 -5.49
CA ASN A 238 -11.87 -13.61 -6.66
C ASN A 238 -13.34 -13.76 -6.24
N VAL A 239 -13.62 -14.52 -5.18
CA VAL A 239 -14.97 -14.63 -4.62
C VAL A 239 -15.40 -13.35 -3.92
N THR A 240 -14.49 -12.67 -3.21
CA THR A 240 -14.76 -11.38 -2.58
C THR A 240 -15.11 -10.33 -3.63
N ASP A 241 -14.38 -10.26 -4.73
CA ASP A 241 -14.61 -9.28 -5.79
C ASP A 241 -15.99 -9.48 -6.44
N LYS A 242 -16.41 -10.74 -6.63
CA LYS A 242 -17.79 -11.05 -7.05
C LYS A 242 -18.82 -10.63 -6.01
N ALA A 243 -18.60 -10.99 -4.74
CA ALA A 243 -19.50 -10.60 -3.65
C ALA A 243 -19.65 -9.08 -3.54
N LEU A 244 -18.57 -8.32 -3.75
CA LEU A 244 -18.61 -6.86 -3.78
C LEU A 244 -19.53 -6.35 -4.90
N LEU A 245 -19.46 -6.91 -6.11
CA LEU A 245 -20.36 -6.53 -7.20
C LEU A 245 -21.82 -6.84 -6.88
N ASP A 246 -22.08 -7.94 -6.17
CA ASP A 246 -23.43 -8.40 -5.85
C ASP A 246 -24.07 -7.61 -4.71
N VAL A 247 -23.27 -7.15 -3.73
CA VAL A 247 -23.80 -6.60 -2.47
C VAL A 247 -23.47 -5.13 -2.21
N LEU A 248 -22.39 -4.58 -2.78
CA LEU A 248 -21.88 -3.25 -2.45
C LEU A 248 -22.40 -2.18 -3.40
N HIS A 249 -23.05 -1.16 -2.83
CA HIS A 249 -23.48 0.03 -3.54
C HIS A 249 -22.72 1.26 -3.02
N PHE A 250 -22.05 1.95 -3.95
CA PHE A 250 -21.37 3.20 -3.68
C PHE A 250 -22.32 4.38 -3.83
N ASP A 251 -22.18 5.36 -2.95
CA ASP A 251 -22.89 6.63 -3.07
C ASP A 251 -21.90 7.79 -3.28
N ASN A 252 -22.28 8.75 -4.11
CA ASN A 252 -21.48 9.94 -4.45
C ASN A 252 -21.22 10.86 -3.24
N LEU A 253 -21.88 10.59 -2.11
CA LEU A 253 -21.70 11.28 -0.83
C LEU A 253 -20.68 10.60 0.09
N GLY A 254 -19.90 9.65 -0.43
CA GLY A 254 -18.75 9.09 0.29
C GLY A 254 -19.13 8.14 1.43
N TYR A 255 -20.22 7.40 1.25
CA TYR A 255 -20.61 6.27 2.08
C TYR A 255 -20.96 5.07 1.20
N VAL A 256 -21.12 3.90 1.81
CA VAL A 256 -21.50 2.69 1.09
C VAL A 256 -22.65 1.98 1.77
N SER A 257 -23.37 1.21 0.97
CA SER A 257 -24.50 0.38 1.42
C SER A 257 -24.28 -1.06 0.99
N LEU A 258 -24.69 -2.01 1.82
CA LEU A 258 -24.62 -3.45 1.59
C LEU A 258 -26.02 -4.05 1.71
N ASP A 259 -26.44 -4.88 0.76
CA ASP A 259 -27.63 -5.71 0.96
C ASP A 259 -27.36 -6.79 2.01
N TYR A 260 -28.15 -6.80 3.07
CA TYR A 260 -27.92 -7.68 4.22
C TYR A 260 -28.14 -9.16 3.88
N ASP A 261 -29.22 -9.49 3.16
CA ASP A 261 -29.59 -10.89 2.91
C ASP A 261 -28.64 -11.50 1.88
N MET A 262 -28.29 -10.74 0.83
CA MET A 262 -27.30 -11.15 -0.16
C MET A 262 -25.93 -11.33 0.50
N LEU A 263 -25.50 -10.41 1.38
CA LEU A 263 -24.23 -10.55 2.10
C LEU A 263 -24.21 -11.78 3.00
N LYS A 264 -25.31 -12.07 3.71
CA LYS A 264 -25.42 -13.21 4.63
C LYS A 264 -25.39 -14.56 3.90
N ALA A 265 -25.65 -14.58 2.59
CA ALA A 265 -25.55 -15.80 1.77
C ALA A 265 -24.09 -16.22 1.50
N TYR A 266 -23.10 -15.32 1.68
CA TYR A 266 -21.70 -15.66 1.50
C TYR A 266 -21.08 -16.29 2.75
N PRO A 267 -20.01 -17.11 2.58
CA PRO A 267 -19.21 -17.59 3.71
C PRO A 267 -18.67 -16.45 4.58
N HIS A 268 -18.51 -16.71 5.88
CA HIS A 268 -18.12 -15.70 6.87
C HIS A 268 -16.81 -14.97 6.54
N GLU A 269 -15.81 -15.66 5.99
CA GLU A 269 -14.55 -15.05 5.56
C GLU A 269 -14.75 -14.01 4.45
N ILE A 270 -15.68 -14.26 3.51
CA ILE A 270 -16.02 -13.32 2.45
C ILE A 270 -16.74 -12.10 3.02
N ILE A 271 -17.65 -12.30 3.98
CA ILE A 271 -18.31 -11.20 4.69
C ILE A 271 -17.28 -10.29 5.35
N ILE A 272 -16.32 -10.85 6.10
CA ILE A 272 -15.23 -10.09 6.72
C ILE A 272 -14.49 -9.25 5.67
N LYS A 273 -14.12 -9.85 4.54
CA LYS A 273 -13.40 -9.17 3.45
C LYS A 273 -14.22 -8.06 2.78
N VAL A 274 -15.52 -8.25 2.61
CA VAL A 274 -16.44 -7.21 2.10
C VAL A 274 -16.48 -6.02 3.07
N PHE A 275 -16.62 -6.27 4.37
CA PHE A 275 -16.55 -5.20 5.38
C PHE A 275 -15.19 -4.50 5.41
N GLU A 276 -14.08 -5.24 5.28
CA GLU A 276 -12.72 -4.66 5.19
C GLU A 276 -12.65 -3.63 4.05
N LYS A 277 -13.06 -4.04 2.85
CA LYS A 277 -13.02 -3.22 1.64
C LYS A 277 -13.95 -2.02 1.74
N ALA A 278 -15.16 -2.21 2.27
CA ALA A 278 -16.12 -1.13 2.49
C ALA A 278 -15.61 -0.08 3.51
N LEU A 279 -15.00 -0.52 4.61
CA LEU A 279 -14.43 0.38 5.62
C LEU A 279 -13.21 1.16 5.09
N ILE A 280 -12.33 0.50 4.33
CA ILE A 280 -11.19 1.15 3.67
C ILE A 280 -11.70 2.16 2.63
N TYR A 281 -12.75 1.84 1.88
CA TYR A 281 -13.34 2.78 0.94
C TYR A 281 -13.85 4.04 1.65
N VAL A 282 -14.52 3.91 2.80
CA VAL A 282 -15.07 5.07 3.53
C VAL A 282 -13.99 5.90 4.23
N ASN A 283 -13.10 5.30 5.02
CA ASN A 283 -12.13 6.05 5.84
C ASN A 283 -10.72 6.15 5.22
N GLY A 284 -10.41 5.32 4.22
CA GLY A 284 -9.06 5.26 3.60
C GLY A 284 -8.00 4.58 4.47
N LYS A 285 -8.33 4.12 5.67
CA LYS A 285 -7.40 3.51 6.64
C LYS A 285 -7.61 2.01 6.75
N ARG A 286 -6.51 1.27 6.95
CA ARG A 286 -6.54 -0.17 7.21
C ARG A 286 -7.22 -0.48 8.55
N VAL A 287 -7.93 -1.59 8.60
CA VAL A 287 -8.63 -2.07 9.80
C VAL A 287 -7.85 -3.24 10.41
N SER A 288 -7.82 -3.34 11.74
CA SER A 288 -7.32 -4.53 12.42
C SER A 288 -8.25 -5.72 12.21
N LEU A 289 -7.71 -6.88 11.79
CA LEU A 289 -8.50 -8.09 11.56
C LEU A 289 -9.29 -8.51 12.81
N ARG A 290 -8.67 -8.51 13.99
CA ARG A 290 -9.34 -8.87 15.25
C ARG A 290 -10.56 -7.98 15.53
N SER A 291 -10.43 -6.68 15.27
CA SER A 291 -11.54 -5.75 15.46
C SER A 291 -12.64 -5.97 14.43
N LEU A 292 -12.24 -6.25 13.18
CA LEU A 292 -13.14 -6.52 12.08
C LEU A 292 -13.97 -7.80 12.31
N GLU A 293 -13.33 -8.92 12.65
CA GLU A 293 -14.00 -10.19 12.95
C GLU A 293 -15.08 -10.03 14.02
N ARG A 294 -14.76 -9.32 15.11
CA ARG A 294 -15.68 -9.04 16.21
C ARG A 294 -16.86 -8.19 15.73
N VAL A 295 -16.59 -7.06 15.07
CA VAL A 295 -17.64 -6.13 14.66
C VAL A 295 -18.52 -6.73 13.56
N CYS A 296 -17.96 -7.42 12.57
CA CYS A 296 -18.74 -8.10 11.53
C CYS A 296 -19.70 -9.12 12.15
N SER A 297 -19.21 -9.95 13.07
CA SER A 297 -20.04 -10.95 13.75
C SER A 297 -21.16 -10.29 14.56
N GLU A 298 -20.87 -9.23 15.32
CA GLU A 298 -21.88 -8.49 16.09
C GLU A 298 -22.94 -7.81 15.18
N VAL A 299 -22.53 -7.19 14.08
CA VAL A 299 -23.44 -6.52 13.13
C VAL A 299 -24.37 -7.54 12.47
N ILE A 300 -23.83 -8.67 11.99
CA ILE A 300 -24.61 -9.73 11.35
C ILE A 300 -25.57 -10.39 12.35
N GLN A 301 -25.17 -10.61 13.60
CA GLN A 301 -26.04 -11.27 14.58
C GLN A 301 -27.11 -10.35 15.15
N THR A 302 -26.75 -9.11 15.47
CA THR A 302 -27.62 -8.22 16.28
C THR A 302 -28.28 -7.10 15.50
N ARG A 303 -27.75 -6.76 14.30
CA ARG A 303 -28.11 -5.58 13.51
C ARG A 303 -28.00 -4.25 14.29
N LYS A 304 -27.33 -4.25 15.46
CA LYS A 304 -27.12 -3.05 16.27
C LYS A 304 -26.03 -2.18 15.65
N PRO A 305 -26.13 -0.84 15.77
CA PRO A 305 -25.08 0.06 15.33
C PRO A 305 -23.73 -0.23 15.99
N LYS A 306 -22.64 -0.10 15.23
CA LYS A 306 -21.27 -0.26 15.69
C LYS A 306 -20.35 0.79 15.09
N THR A 307 -19.33 1.16 15.85
CA THR A 307 -18.27 2.06 15.39
C THR A 307 -16.97 1.28 15.28
N ILE A 308 -16.29 1.41 14.15
CA ILE A 308 -14.98 0.79 13.90
C ILE A 308 -14.20 1.61 12.87
N ASN A 309 -12.90 1.80 13.11
CA ASN A 309 -11.99 2.44 12.14
C ASN A 309 -12.54 3.78 11.60
N GLY A 310 -13.05 4.64 12.48
CA GLY A 310 -13.61 5.93 12.08
C GLY A 310 -14.89 5.82 11.24
N CYS A 311 -15.56 4.67 11.21
CA CYS A 311 -16.81 4.48 10.52
C CYS A 311 -17.91 4.07 11.49
N VAL A 312 -19.15 4.45 11.18
CA VAL A 312 -20.36 3.95 11.84
C VAL A 312 -21.08 3.02 10.88
N ILE A 313 -21.36 1.83 11.37
CA ILE A 313 -22.12 0.77 10.71
C ILE A 313 -23.46 0.68 11.40
N PHE A 314 -24.56 0.66 10.65
CA PHE A 314 -25.88 0.37 11.20
C PHE A 314 -26.78 -0.19 10.10
N THR A 315 -27.85 -0.87 10.50
CA THR A 315 -28.78 -1.52 9.56
C THR A 315 -30.11 -0.77 9.58
N LYS A 316 -30.64 -0.43 8.40
CA LYS A 316 -31.99 0.10 8.23
C LYS A 316 -32.73 -0.79 7.23
N LYS A 317 -33.85 -1.37 7.67
CA LYS A 317 -34.57 -2.42 6.91
C LYS A 317 -33.60 -3.56 6.56
N ASN A 318 -33.36 -3.80 5.27
CA ASN A 318 -32.44 -4.83 4.77
C ASN A 318 -31.08 -4.30 4.31
N ILE A 319 -30.77 -3.04 4.56
CA ILE A 319 -29.54 -2.41 4.09
C ILE A 319 -28.64 -2.10 5.27
N ILE A 320 -27.41 -2.62 5.23
CA ILE A 320 -26.33 -2.18 6.11
C ILE A 320 -25.68 -0.98 5.47
N HIS A 321 -25.56 0.12 6.20
CA HIS A 321 -24.88 1.30 5.74
C HIS A 321 -23.59 1.49 6.52
N ILE A 322 -22.52 1.85 5.82
CA ILE A 322 -21.21 2.14 6.39
C ILE A 322 -20.87 3.57 6.03
N THR A 323 -20.74 4.39 7.05
CA THR A 323 -20.60 5.85 6.93
C THR A 323 -19.42 6.32 7.75
N ARG A 324 -18.91 7.53 7.48
CA ARG A 324 -17.88 8.13 8.33
C ARG A 324 -18.45 8.44 9.70
N GLU A 325 -17.63 8.28 10.74
CA GLU A 325 -17.93 8.75 12.08
C GLU A 325 -17.77 10.27 12.18
N ASN A 326 -18.74 10.93 12.83
CA ASN A 326 -18.71 12.38 13.05
C ASN A 326 -17.79 12.78 14.22
N ARG A 327 -16.51 12.37 14.14
CA ARG A 327 -15.50 12.58 15.17
C ARG A 327 -14.12 12.71 14.51
N ASP A 328 -13.27 13.55 15.11
CA ASP A 328 -11.89 13.77 14.67
C ASP A 328 -11.80 14.18 13.19
N ILE A 329 -12.77 14.99 12.74
CA ILE A 329 -12.80 15.59 11.41
C ILE A 329 -12.23 17.01 11.54
N GLU A 330 -11.07 17.23 10.95
CA GLU A 330 -10.37 18.52 11.01
C GLU A 330 -10.99 19.55 10.06
N SER A 331 -11.00 20.80 10.54
CA SER A 331 -11.33 21.96 9.70
C SER A 331 -10.06 22.58 9.12
N PHE A 332 -10.16 23.13 7.91
CA PHE A 332 -9.05 23.88 7.33
C PHE A 332 -9.57 25.06 6.49
N ASN A 333 -8.71 26.04 6.25
CA ASN A 333 -9.02 27.18 5.38
C ASN A 333 -8.54 26.88 3.96
N LEU A 334 -9.47 26.86 3.01
CA LEU A 334 -9.23 26.61 1.59
C LEU A 334 -9.15 27.96 0.85
N LYS A 335 -8.01 28.23 0.20
CA LYS A 335 -7.78 29.43 -0.60
C LYS A 335 -7.96 29.15 -2.10
N VAL A 336 -8.09 30.21 -2.88
CA VAL A 336 -8.18 30.11 -4.34
C VAL A 336 -6.90 29.46 -4.88
N GLY A 337 -7.07 28.44 -5.73
CA GLY A 337 -5.97 27.64 -6.28
C GLY A 337 -5.59 26.42 -5.43
N ASP A 338 -6.05 26.32 -4.19
CA ASP A 338 -5.76 25.17 -3.35
C ASP A 338 -6.50 23.91 -3.84
N LEU A 339 -5.81 22.78 -3.69
CA LEU A 339 -6.36 21.45 -3.93
C LEU A 339 -6.08 20.58 -2.71
N ASN A 340 -7.11 20.27 -1.93
CA ASN A 340 -6.98 19.50 -0.70
C ASN A 340 -7.84 18.25 -0.71
N VAL A 341 -7.36 17.20 -0.03
CA VAL A 341 -8.13 15.97 0.23
C VAL A 341 -8.63 16.02 1.67
N TRP A 342 -9.94 16.12 1.84
CA TRP A 342 -10.58 16.23 3.14
C TRP A 342 -11.06 14.87 3.63
N ASP A 343 -10.60 14.49 4.82
CA ASP A 343 -10.98 13.27 5.56
C ASP A 343 -10.93 11.99 4.71
N ASN A 344 -9.95 11.92 3.79
CA ASN A 344 -9.72 10.83 2.82
C ASN A 344 -10.91 10.51 1.89
N ARG A 345 -11.91 11.38 1.77
CA ARG A 345 -13.11 11.13 0.93
C ARG A 345 -13.26 12.14 -0.18
N PHE A 346 -13.03 13.43 0.09
CA PHE A 346 -13.38 14.49 -0.84
C PHE A 346 -12.14 15.27 -1.27
N LYS A 347 -11.88 15.31 -2.58
CA LYS A 347 -10.98 16.27 -3.20
C LYS A 347 -11.74 17.57 -3.39
N ILE A 348 -11.29 18.65 -2.76
CA ILE A 348 -11.95 19.96 -2.75
C ILE A 348 -10.99 20.96 -3.40
N CYS A 349 -11.51 21.71 -4.37
CA CYS A 349 -10.77 22.77 -5.05
C CYS A 349 -11.62 24.04 -5.09
N LEU A 350 -11.02 25.16 -4.68
CA LEU A 350 -11.60 26.49 -4.81
C LEU A 350 -10.95 27.19 -6.01
N LYS A 351 -11.73 27.44 -7.05
CA LYS A 351 -11.20 28.02 -8.30
C LYS A 351 -11.23 29.54 -8.34
N SER A 352 -12.22 30.13 -7.71
CA SER A 352 -12.41 31.57 -7.67
C SER A 352 -13.28 31.94 -6.48
N PHE A 353 -12.89 33.00 -5.79
CA PHE A 353 -13.64 33.55 -4.67
C PHE A 353 -13.20 35.00 -4.43
N ASN A 354 -14.13 35.84 -3.98
CA ASN A 354 -13.89 37.26 -3.75
C ASN A 354 -13.33 37.59 -2.35
N GLU A 355 -13.22 36.59 -1.48
CA GLU A 355 -12.66 36.72 -0.12
C GLU A 355 -11.41 35.83 0.02
N ASP A 356 -10.69 35.97 1.14
CA ASP A 356 -9.39 35.32 1.36
C ASP A 356 -9.45 33.78 1.38
N PHE A 357 -10.45 33.20 2.06
CA PHE A 357 -10.59 31.75 2.20
C PHE A 357 -12.01 31.32 2.57
N VAL A 358 -12.30 30.04 2.31
CA VAL A 358 -13.47 29.34 2.83
C VAL A 358 -13.02 28.36 3.91
N THR A 359 -13.64 28.37 5.08
CA THR A 359 -13.39 27.34 6.09
C THR A 359 -14.17 26.09 5.75
N ILE A 360 -13.47 24.99 5.46
CA ILE A 360 -14.07 23.67 5.27
C ILE A 360 -14.14 22.97 6.62
N LYS A 361 -15.35 22.55 7.02
CA LYS A 361 -15.60 21.70 8.20
C LYS A 361 -16.78 20.77 7.93
N ASN A 362 -17.02 19.78 8.78
CA ASN A 362 -18.21 18.94 8.65
C ASN A 362 -19.49 19.78 8.85
N LEU A 363 -20.58 19.41 8.17
CA LEU A 363 -21.87 20.12 8.32
C LEU A 363 -22.40 20.07 9.77
N GLY A 364 -22.05 19.02 10.52
CA GLY A 364 -22.46 18.87 11.91
C GLY A 364 -23.97 18.75 12.05
N ARG A 365 -24.47 18.87 13.29
CA ARG A 365 -25.91 18.83 13.57
C ARG A 365 -26.45 20.26 13.62
N SER A 366 -27.24 20.67 12.64
CA SER A 366 -28.00 21.93 12.71
C SER A 366 -29.46 21.72 12.31
N LYS A 367 -30.37 22.49 12.93
CA LYS A 367 -31.80 22.48 12.56
C LYS A 367 -32.01 23.05 11.16
N GLU A 368 -31.20 24.04 10.78
CA GLU A 368 -31.21 24.69 9.48
C GLU A 368 -30.82 23.72 8.36
N LEU A 369 -29.92 22.77 8.63
CA LEU A 369 -29.49 21.78 7.64
C LEU A 369 -30.64 20.93 7.15
N LYS A 370 -31.58 20.56 8.03
CA LYS A 370 -32.76 19.79 7.64
C LYS A 370 -33.59 20.56 6.61
N TYR A 371 -33.85 21.84 6.88
CA TYR A 371 -34.61 22.72 5.99
C TYR A 371 -33.88 22.96 4.66
N LEU A 372 -32.56 23.19 4.70
CA LEU A 372 -31.75 23.35 3.48
C LEU A 372 -31.74 22.11 2.59
N CYS A 373 -31.88 20.92 3.18
CA CYS A 373 -31.93 19.66 2.45
C CYS A 373 -33.33 19.33 1.93
N GLU A 374 -34.40 19.96 2.45
CA GLU A 374 -35.77 19.75 1.97
C GLU A 374 -35.87 20.13 0.48
N ASN A 375 -36.46 19.25 -0.33
CA ASN A 375 -36.57 19.38 -1.79
C ASN A 375 -35.26 19.37 -2.59
N THR A 376 -34.15 18.94 -1.99
CA THR A 376 -32.88 18.72 -2.69
C THR A 376 -32.60 17.22 -2.84
N ILE A 377 -31.48 16.86 -3.49
CA ILE A 377 -30.98 15.48 -3.55
C ILE A 377 -30.72 14.88 -2.14
N TYR A 378 -30.66 15.72 -1.10
CA TYR A 378 -30.41 15.33 0.28
C TYR A 378 -31.65 14.96 1.08
N ALA A 379 -32.86 15.19 0.56
CA ALA A 379 -34.10 15.01 1.31
C ALA A 379 -34.27 13.59 1.90
N ASN A 380 -33.80 12.58 1.17
CA ASN A 380 -33.85 11.18 1.59
C ASN A 380 -32.53 10.66 2.17
N ILE A 381 -31.50 11.52 2.22
CA ILE A 381 -30.21 11.13 2.74
C ILE A 381 -30.26 11.10 4.26
N PRO A 382 -29.81 10.01 4.88
CA PRO A 382 -29.88 9.90 6.32
C PRO A 382 -29.03 10.96 7.04
N MET A 383 -29.57 11.53 8.12
CA MET A 383 -28.95 12.66 8.82
C MET A 383 -27.52 12.37 9.33
N TYR A 384 -27.21 11.13 9.71
CA TYR A 384 -25.84 10.79 10.12
C TYR A 384 -24.83 10.86 8.96
N VAL A 385 -25.24 10.66 7.70
CA VAL A 385 -24.38 10.89 6.52
C VAL A 385 -24.17 12.38 6.38
N LEU A 386 -25.27 13.16 6.36
CA LEU A 386 -25.25 14.61 6.19
C LEU A 386 -24.32 15.30 7.18
N ASN A 387 -24.39 14.93 8.46
CA ASN A 387 -23.55 15.50 9.51
C ASN A 387 -22.04 15.35 9.26
N THR A 388 -21.62 14.42 8.40
CA THR A 388 -20.21 14.13 8.07
C THR A 388 -19.78 14.61 6.69
N LEU A 389 -20.68 15.20 5.91
CA LEU A 389 -20.30 15.80 4.63
C LEU A 389 -19.50 17.08 4.87
N PRO A 390 -18.60 17.43 3.95
CA PRO A 390 -17.92 18.72 4.01
C PRO A 390 -18.93 19.84 3.75
N GLY A 391 -18.87 20.88 4.56
CA GLY A 391 -19.49 22.17 4.32
C GLY A 391 -18.43 23.25 4.25
N GLY A 392 -18.62 24.23 3.39
CA GLY A 392 -17.80 25.43 3.37
C GLY A 392 -18.53 26.58 4.03
N PHE A 393 -17.79 27.30 4.87
CA PHE A 393 -18.31 28.33 5.72
C PHE A 393 -17.52 29.62 5.48
N ILE A 394 -18.26 30.72 5.37
CA ILE A 394 -17.69 32.07 5.48
C ILE A 394 -18.09 32.57 6.85
N LYS A 395 -17.10 32.81 7.71
CA LYS A 395 -17.31 33.00 9.15
C LYS A 395 -18.06 31.77 9.69
N ASP A 396 -19.31 31.93 10.13
CA ASP A 396 -20.15 30.84 10.64
C ASP A 396 -21.31 30.45 9.72
N LYS A 397 -21.47 31.09 8.56
CA LYS A 397 -22.57 30.81 7.64
C LYS A 397 -22.16 29.73 6.63
N LEU A 398 -22.97 28.67 6.54
CA LEU A 398 -22.81 27.62 5.53
C LEU A 398 -23.13 28.18 4.14
N VAL A 399 -22.16 28.15 3.23
CA VAL A 399 -22.34 28.71 1.87
C VAL A 399 -22.27 27.67 0.77
N LEU A 400 -21.77 26.47 1.08
CA LEU A 400 -21.63 25.36 0.14
C LEU A 400 -21.63 24.01 0.84
N MET A 401 -22.14 23.00 0.13
CA MET A 401 -21.99 21.58 0.43
C MET A 401 -21.82 20.84 -0.91
N PRO A 402 -21.47 19.54 -0.95
CA PRO A 402 -21.40 18.81 -2.23
C PRO A 402 -22.66 19.05 -3.07
N ASN A 403 -22.54 19.24 -4.38
CA ASN A 403 -23.66 19.45 -5.31
C ASN A 403 -24.62 20.65 -5.03
N ILE A 404 -24.40 21.45 -3.98
CA ILE A 404 -25.19 22.67 -3.71
C ILE A 404 -24.20 23.81 -3.42
N HIS A 405 -24.20 24.80 -4.31
CA HIS A 405 -23.29 25.94 -4.26
C HIS A 405 -24.06 27.23 -4.00
N ASN A 406 -23.40 28.16 -3.29
CA ASN A 406 -23.86 29.54 -3.11
C ASN A 406 -25.25 29.66 -2.44
N ILE A 407 -25.45 28.95 -1.33
CA ILE A 407 -26.74 28.81 -0.62
C ILE A 407 -27.38 30.16 -0.24
N TYR A 408 -26.56 31.18 0.05
CA TYR A 408 -27.03 32.51 0.50
C TYR A 408 -26.60 33.66 -0.42
N ASN A 409 -26.27 33.37 -1.68
CA ASN A 409 -25.85 34.37 -2.68
C ASN A 409 -24.72 35.30 -2.19
N SER A 410 -23.70 34.71 -1.56
CA SER A 410 -22.59 35.37 -0.87
C SER A 410 -21.45 35.82 -1.81
N GLY A 411 -21.68 35.89 -3.12
CA GLY A 411 -20.69 36.22 -4.16
C GLY A 411 -20.47 35.10 -5.18
N TYR A 412 -19.58 35.32 -6.17
CA TYR A 412 -19.19 34.30 -7.14
C TYR A 412 -18.23 33.30 -6.48
N LEU A 413 -18.63 32.03 -6.47
CA LEU A 413 -17.90 30.95 -5.83
C LEU A 413 -17.96 29.69 -6.72
N ASP A 414 -16.82 29.31 -7.31
CA ASP A 414 -16.67 28.07 -8.08
C ASP A 414 -15.85 27.06 -7.27
N VAL A 415 -16.53 26.04 -6.75
CA VAL A 415 -15.95 24.96 -5.94
C VAL A 415 -16.30 23.62 -6.54
N LYS A 416 -15.28 22.76 -6.69
CA LYS A 416 -15.50 21.36 -7.10
C LYS A 416 -15.26 20.42 -5.94
N PHE A 417 -16.30 19.64 -5.63
CA PHE A 417 -16.20 18.43 -4.82
C PHE A 417 -16.09 17.24 -5.76
N LYS A 418 -15.02 16.47 -5.63
CA LYS A 418 -14.91 15.16 -6.29
C LYS A 418 -14.60 14.12 -5.23
N LEU A 419 -15.29 12.98 -5.25
CA LEU A 419 -14.82 11.84 -4.47
C LEU A 419 -13.40 11.48 -4.93
N GLN A 420 -12.53 11.18 -3.97
CA GLN A 420 -11.22 10.67 -4.29
C GLN A 420 -11.41 9.32 -5.02
N GLU A 421 -10.88 9.22 -6.25
CA GLU A 421 -10.79 7.93 -6.93
C GLU A 421 -9.88 7.03 -6.10
N LYS A 422 -10.44 5.90 -5.64
CA LYS A 422 -9.72 4.89 -4.87
C LYS A 422 -9.61 3.65 -5.74
N ASN A 423 -8.38 3.27 -6.05
CA ASN A 423 -8.05 2.06 -6.81
C ASN A 423 -8.42 0.79 -6.04
#